data_AF-A0A2M8RW83-F1
#
_entry.id   AF-A0A2M8RW83-F1
#
_cell.length_a   1.000
_cell.length_b   1.000
_cell.length_c   1.000
_cell.angle_alpha   90.00
_cell.angle_beta   90.00
_cell.angle_gamma   90.00
#
_symmetry.space_group_name_H-M   'P 1'
#
loop_
_entity.id
_entity.type
_entity.pdbx_description
1 polymer ?
#
loop_
_entity_poly.entity_id
_entity_poly.type
_entity_poly.pdbx_seq_one_letter_code
_entity_poly.pdbx_strand_id
1 'polypeptide(L)'
;MISVNSTDAINGSQLYATNQVLNNVANSIKNALGGTTTLDGATGNIQDFSQPVNTTGLANSANYTAPATAATNVTEALTQLNNYVNAGWIVGNNDAAKVARISPNEQVNFVNGKGTLAKISEAGAGANVTFDIDTGSLTQNANGSVSSANSTTNGNIATVGDVAKAINQSGWNIYEKDAMDGNRKSTVKPSDNVVFAAGENTNVSVKNVGNVTTVTYSTDLSNSPFEYATKDKETLVKVGDNYYTKDQFDENGKLKDDATPYSGEVVIKPKDSDPQTVTNIKNGNVVAGSSDAVTGDQLYNYVNVNGKPATNSKGKVNFVDGTNTKVSVDESGNIAYNVANTTLSVTGGKLANPSAADSAKFVTAGDLVTAINQSGWWLTTESGKGTANNSSEELIKPGYKVKFIAGENVIIDQNGNDITISTKAGLDGENGKDGVTIKSIVTDKNGNTTITFTDGQSFVVEKGAQGEKGDTGAAGAKGDTGATGAKGDTGATGAKGDTGADGKSITITKEEKDTDGNTVVTFSDGST
;
A
#
# COMPACT_ATOMS: atom_id res chain seq x y z
N MET A 1 156.16 51.37 -56.56
CA MET A 1 154.76 51.09 -56.15
C MET A 1 154.47 49.64 -56.51
N ILE A 2 153.90 48.86 -55.59
CA ILE A 2 153.51 47.47 -55.85
C ILE A 2 152.39 47.47 -56.89
N SER A 3 152.54 46.71 -57.98
CA SER A 3 151.56 46.59 -59.07
C SER A 3 151.58 45.18 -59.64
N VAL A 4 150.53 44.82 -60.41
CA VAL A 4 150.39 43.50 -61.03
C VAL A 4 151.53 43.14 -62.00
N ASN A 5 152.29 44.13 -62.49
CA ASN A 5 153.42 43.96 -63.42
C ASN A 5 154.77 44.32 -62.78
N SER A 6 154.82 44.50 -61.46
CA SER A 6 156.08 44.83 -60.77
C SER A 6 157.00 43.60 -60.78
N THR A 7 158.23 43.78 -61.26
CA THR A 7 159.32 42.80 -61.18
C THR A 7 160.27 43.06 -60.00
N ASP A 8 159.98 44.08 -59.18
CA ASP A 8 160.80 44.44 -58.03
C ASP A 8 160.74 43.33 -56.96
N ALA A 9 161.89 42.97 -56.40
CA ALA A 9 161.96 41.98 -55.33
C ALA A 9 161.32 42.52 -54.04
N ILE A 10 160.41 41.75 -53.44
CA ILE A 10 159.78 42.07 -52.15
C ILE A 10 160.65 41.51 -51.02
N ASN A 11 161.01 42.35 -50.06
CA ASN A 11 161.80 41.93 -48.90
C ASN A 11 160.92 41.32 -47.79
N GLY A 12 161.55 40.61 -46.83
CA GLY A 12 160.83 39.93 -45.75
C GLY A 12 159.98 40.87 -44.88
N SER A 13 160.40 42.12 -44.68
CA SER A 13 159.63 43.12 -43.92
C SER A 13 158.36 43.56 -44.64
N GLN A 14 158.40 43.67 -45.98
CA GLN A 14 157.23 43.99 -46.81
C GLN A 14 156.24 42.83 -46.85
N LEU A 15 156.73 41.58 -46.94
CA LEU A 15 155.87 40.38 -46.86
C LEU A 15 155.25 40.21 -45.47
N TYR A 16 156.03 40.43 -44.40
CA TYR A 16 155.54 40.41 -43.03
C TYR A 16 154.48 41.49 -42.78
N ALA A 17 154.68 42.70 -43.33
CA ALA A 17 153.68 43.77 -43.26
C ALA A 17 152.37 43.39 -43.97
N THR A 18 152.43 42.74 -45.13
CA THR A 18 151.23 42.22 -45.82
C THR A 18 150.54 41.13 -45.00
N ASN A 19 151.29 40.19 -44.42
CA ASN A 19 150.72 39.14 -43.55
C ASN A 19 150.09 39.73 -42.27
N GLN A 20 150.68 40.79 -41.71
CA GLN A 20 150.09 41.53 -40.58
C GLN A 20 148.75 42.17 -40.98
N VAL A 21 148.66 42.78 -42.17
CA VAL A 21 147.39 43.34 -42.68
C VAL A 21 146.35 42.24 -42.88
N LEU A 22 146.71 41.10 -43.48
CA LEU A 22 145.79 39.96 -43.65
C LEU A 22 145.31 39.40 -42.30
N ASN A 23 146.21 39.25 -41.32
CA ASN A 23 145.86 38.82 -39.97
C ASN A 23 144.92 39.83 -39.30
N ASN A 24 145.17 41.13 -39.45
CA ASN A 24 144.29 42.17 -38.92
C ASN A 24 142.90 42.14 -39.58
N VAL A 25 142.82 41.88 -40.90
CA VAL A 25 141.55 41.71 -41.61
C VAL A 25 140.81 40.46 -41.12
N ALA A 26 141.50 39.32 -41.00
CA ALA A 26 140.92 38.08 -40.49
C ALA A 26 140.39 38.25 -39.05
N ASN A 27 141.16 38.91 -38.18
CA ASN A 27 140.74 39.26 -36.82
C ASN A 27 139.56 40.25 -36.81
N SER A 28 139.54 41.21 -37.73
CA SER A 28 138.41 42.16 -37.85
C SER A 28 137.13 41.45 -38.27
N ILE A 29 137.20 40.52 -39.23
CA ILE A 29 136.05 39.71 -39.67
C ILE A 29 135.59 38.80 -38.53
N LYS A 30 136.51 38.13 -37.85
CA LYS A 30 136.23 37.31 -36.66
C LYS A 30 135.49 38.13 -35.60
N ASN A 31 135.98 39.32 -35.27
CA ASN A 31 135.35 40.20 -34.29
C ASN A 31 133.98 40.71 -34.76
N ALA A 32 133.83 41.07 -36.03
CA ALA A 32 132.55 41.54 -36.59
C ALA A 32 131.47 40.45 -36.60
N LEU A 33 131.84 39.18 -36.80
CA LEU A 33 130.89 38.07 -36.88
C LEU A 33 130.59 37.41 -35.53
N GLY A 34 131.46 37.50 -34.52
CA GLY A 34 131.16 37.02 -33.16
C GLY A 34 132.28 36.31 -32.41
N GLY A 35 133.54 36.50 -32.80
CA GLY A 35 134.73 36.06 -32.05
C GLY A 35 135.02 34.55 -32.11
N THR A 36 134.06 33.70 -32.47
CA THR A 36 134.25 32.25 -32.65
C THR A 36 134.44 31.85 -34.11
N THR A 37 134.06 32.73 -35.05
CA THR A 37 134.21 32.53 -36.49
C THR A 37 135.67 32.46 -36.91
N THR A 38 136.00 31.51 -37.76
CA THR A 38 137.37 31.30 -38.27
C THR A 38 137.45 31.51 -39.78
N LEU A 39 138.63 31.89 -40.27
CA LEU A 39 138.95 31.93 -41.69
C LEU A 39 139.75 30.68 -42.02
N ASP A 40 139.24 29.86 -42.93
CA ASP A 40 139.99 28.72 -43.45
C ASP A 40 141.15 29.23 -44.31
N GLY A 41 142.38 29.06 -43.81
CA GLY A 41 143.59 29.50 -44.49
C GLY A 41 143.87 28.80 -45.82
N ALA A 42 143.24 27.66 -46.10
CA ALA A 42 143.42 26.92 -47.35
C ALA A 42 142.43 27.35 -48.44
N THR A 43 141.17 27.60 -48.07
CA THR A 43 140.09 27.90 -49.03
C THR A 43 139.70 29.37 -49.09
N GLY A 44 140.07 30.16 -48.07
CA GLY A 44 139.64 31.55 -47.91
C GLY A 44 138.17 31.69 -47.47
N ASN A 45 137.48 30.60 -47.17
CA ASN A 45 136.10 30.61 -46.71
C ASN A 45 136.01 30.89 -45.21
N ILE A 46 134.88 31.50 -44.81
CA ILE A 46 134.53 31.69 -43.41
C ILE A 46 133.89 30.40 -42.87
N GLN A 47 134.33 29.93 -41.70
CA GLN A 47 133.87 28.71 -41.03
C GLN A 47 133.37 29.00 -39.61
N ASP A 48 132.61 28.05 -39.05
CA ASP A 48 132.11 28.05 -37.66
C ASP A 48 131.13 29.17 -37.28
N PHE A 49 130.76 30.07 -38.19
CA PHE A 49 129.64 30.99 -37.96
C PHE A 49 128.31 30.22 -38.05
N SER A 50 127.61 30.10 -36.93
CA SER A 50 126.30 29.46 -36.84
C SER A 50 125.44 30.18 -35.81
N GLN A 51 124.27 30.66 -36.23
CA GLN A 51 123.28 31.34 -35.39
C GLN A 51 121.87 30.87 -35.76
N PRO A 52 121.47 29.65 -35.38
CA PRO A 52 120.14 29.14 -35.67
C PRO A 52 119.08 29.94 -34.90
N VAL A 53 117.96 30.25 -35.56
CA VAL A 53 116.76 30.78 -34.91
C VAL A 53 116.12 29.62 -34.15
N ASN A 54 115.94 29.76 -32.83
CA ASN A 54 115.12 28.82 -32.06
C ASN A 54 113.70 29.38 -31.94
N THR A 55 112.70 28.51 -31.90
CA THR A 55 111.29 28.90 -31.77
C THR A 55 110.70 28.45 -30.44
N THR A 56 111.55 28.20 -29.45
CA THR A 56 111.16 27.61 -28.16
C THR A 56 110.67 28.64 -27.13
N GLY A 57 110.62 29.93 -27.51
CA GLY A 57 110.23 31.00 -26.58
C GLY A 57 111.27 31.28 -25.48
N LEU A 58 111.11 32.40 -24.76
CA LEU A 58 111.82 32.62 -23.48
C LEU A 58 111.26 31.69 -22.38
N ALA A 59 112.08 31.32 -21.39
CA ALA A 59 111.66 30.48 -20.26
C ALA A 59 110.56 31.15 -19.40
N ASN A 60 109.55 30.41 -18.91
CA ASN A 60 108.31 30.96 -18.28
C ASN A 60 108.55 32.10 -17.27
N SER A 61 109.61 32.01 -16.46
CA SER A 61 109.99 33.01 -15.44
C SER A 61 110.65 34.29 -15.98
N ALA A 62 111.22 34.28 -17.18
CA ALA A 62 112.03 35.36 -17.72
C ALA A 62 111.20 36.44 -18.43
N ASN A 63 111.37 37.71 -18.07
CA ASN A 63 110.83 38.80 -18.87
C ASN A 63 111.80 39.14 -20.00
N TYR A 64 111.29 39.48 -21.18
CA TYR A 64 112.15 40.12 -22.19
C TYR A 64 112.66 41.44 -21.61
N THR A 65 113.97 41.60 -21.64
CA THR A 65 114.64 42.83 -21.23
C THR A 65 115.37 43.36 -22.45
N ALA A 66 115.04 44.59 -22.86
CA ALA A 66 115.72 45.23 -23.97
C ALA A 66 117.23 45.32 -23.68
N PRO A 67 118.10 45.00 -24.64
CA PRO A 67 119.54 45.15 -24.46
C PRO A 67 119.92 46.57 -24.05
N ALA A 68 120.75 46.71 -23.02
CA ALA A 68 121.18 48.02 -22.51
C ALA A 68 122.15 48.75 -23.46
N THR A 69 122.78 48.01 -24.37
CA THR A 69 123.76 48.52 -25.33
C THR A 69 123.49 47.95 -26.70
N ALA A 70 123.87 48.70 -27.75
CA ALA A 70 123.82 48.20 -29.12
C ALA A 70 124.77 47.00 -29.29
N ALA A 71 124.34 46.02 -30.07
CA ALA A 71 125.17 44.87 -30.40
C ALA A 71 126.48 45.30 -31.07
N THR A 72 127.58 44.71 -30.63
CA THR A 72 128.94 45.04 -31.10
C THR A 72 129.40 44.16 -32.26
N ASN A 73 128.68 43.06 -32.51
CA ASN A 73 128.93 42.09 -33.58
C ASN A 73 127.63 41.42 -34.04
N VAL A 74 127.68 40.70 -35.17
CA VAL A 74 126.51 40.08 -35.80
C VAL A 74 125.89 38.97 -34.94
N THR A 75 126.70 38.15 -34.27
CA THR A 75 126.21 37.10 -33.36
C THR A 75 125.35 37.68 -32.24
N GLU A 76 125.82 38.77 -31.61
CA GLU A 76 125.08 39.46 -30.56
C GLU A 76 123.77 40.05 -31.09
N ALA A 77 123.81 40.70 -32.27
CA ALA A 77 122.62 41.28 -32.89
C ALA A 77 121.55 40.21 -33.22
N LEU A 78 121.96 39.08 -33.79
CA LEU A 78 121.06 37.97 -34.10
C LEU A 78 120.50 37.29 -32.86
N THR A 79 121.29 37.19 -31.78
CA THR A 79 120.82 36.67 -30.48
C THR A 79 119.77 37.58 -29.87
N GLN A 80 120.00 38.90 -29.88
CA GLN A 80 119.04 39.89 -29.38
C GLN A 80 117.74 39.86 -30.20
N LEU A 81 117.84 39.79 -31.53
CA LEU A 81 116.70 39.65 -32.42
C LEU A 81 115.93 38.36 -32.12
N ASN A 82 116.63 37.22 -31.99
CA ASN A 82 116.02 35.94 -31.67
C ASN A 82 115.26 35.98 -30.33
N ASN A 83 115.82 36.62 -29.29
CA ASN A 83 115.14 36.79 -28.00
C ASN A 83 113.91 37.71 -28.10
N TYR A 84 113.98 38.77 -28.92
CA TYR A 84 112.87 39.69 -29.13
C TYR A 84 111.71 39.03 -29.88
N VAL A 85 112.00 38.37 -31.01
CA VAL A 85 110.93 37.70 -31.79
C VAL A 85 110.28 36.58 -30.99
N ASN A 86 111.01 35.93 -30.07
CA ASN A 86 110.50 34.88 -29.18
C ASN A 86 109.96 35.39 -27.83
N ALA A 87 109.86 36.71 -27.62
CA ALA A 87 109.47 37.27 -26.32
C ALA A 87 108.03 36.90 -25.92
N GLY A 88 107.12 36.80 -26.90
CA GLY A 88 105.72 36.41 -26.67
C GLY A 88 104.98 37.31 -25.66
N TRP A 89 103.97 36.75 -24.99
CA TRP A 89 103.23 37.41 -23.91
C TRP A 89 102.84 36.39 -22.81
N ILE A 90 102.48 36.85 -21.61
CA ILE A 90 102.22 35.99 -20.44
C ILE A 90 100.72 36.00 -20.11
N VAL A 91 100.16 34.82 -19.81
CA VAL A 91 98.80 34.64 -19.26
C VAL A 91 98.90 34.49 -17.74
N GLY A 92 98.08 35.24 -17.01
CA GLY A 92 97.92 35.13 -15.55
C GLY A 92 96.58 34.51 -15.15
N ASN A 93 96.47 34.07 -13.90
CA ASN A 93 95.19 33.69 -13.29
C ASN A 93 94.61 34.86 -12.45
N ASN A 94 93.48 34.61 -11.77
CA ASN A 94 92.77 35.61 -10.97
C ASN A 94 93.62 36.18 -9.80
N ASP A 95 94.59 35.43 -9.31
CA ASP A 95 95.49 35.86 -8.23
C ASP A 95 96.73 36.61 -8.78
N ALA A 96 96.68 37.03 -10.06
CA ALA A 96 97.77 37.63 -10.81
C ALA A 96 99.05 36.75 -10.90
N ALA A 97 98.94 35.45 -10.59
CA ALA A 97 100.06 34.53 -10.73
C ALA A 97 100.29 34.22 -12.22
N LYS A 98 101.56 34.21 -12.64
CA LYS A 98 101.96 33.83 -14.01
C LYS A 98 101.67 32.34 -14.22
N VAL A 99 100.82 32.01 -15.18
CA VAL A 99 100.44 30.62 -15.50
C VAL A 99 101.32 30.08 -16.63
N ALA A 100 101.38 30.80 -17.74
CA ALA A 100 102.14 30.38 -18.93
C ALA A 100 102.61 31.57 -19.76
N ARG A 101 103.66 31.38 -20.55
CA ARG A 101 104.03 32.27 -21.67
C ARG A 101 103.52 31.66 -22.97
N ILE A 102 102.99 32.53 -23.82
CA ILE A 102 102.53 32.22 -25.16
C ILE A 102 103.54 32.81 -26.15
N SER A 103 104.26 31.92 -26.84
CA SER A 103 105.21 32.25 -27.89
C SER A 103 104.48 32.63 -29.19
N PRO A 104 105.13 33.31 -30.15
CA PRO A 104 104.54 33.50 -31.47
C PRO A 104 104.15 32.16 -32.09
N ASN A 105 102.96 32.08 -32.70
CA ASN A 105 102.38 30.88 -33.32
C ASN A 105 101.83 29.81 -32.35
N GLU A 106 101.74 30.08 -31.05
CA GLU A 106 101.03 29.22 -30.09
C GLU A 106 99.54 29.60 -29.94
N GLN A 107 98.71 28.65 -29.51
CA GLN A 107 97.25 28.80 -29.37
C GLN A 107 96.83 28.83 -27.89
N VAL A 108 95.88 29.72 -27.56
CA VAL A 108 95.18 29.74 -26.27
C VAL A 108 93.76 29.21 -26.45
N ASN A 109 93.40 28.20 -25.65
CA ASN A 109 92.05 27.64 -25.63
C ASN A 109 91.26 28.20 -24.45
N PHE A 110 90.09 28.80 -24.72
CA PHE A 110 89.13 29.16 -23.69
C PHE A 110 88.13 28.00 -23.53
N VAL A 111 88.15 27.37 -22.36
CA VAL A 111 87.34 26.16 -22.07
C VAL A 111 86.07 26.53 -21.30
N ASN A 112 85.03 25.71 -21.46
CA ASN A 112 83.78 25.87 -20.70
C ASN A 112 84.02 25.67 -19.20
N GLY A 113 83.42 26.53 -18.38
CA GLY A 113 83.39 26.40 -16.94
C GLY A 113 82.13 25.66 -16.46
N LYS A 114 82.01 25.44 -15.15
CA LYS A 114 80.76 24.92 -14.59
C LYS A 114 79.68 26.01 -14.67
N GLY A 115 78.65 25.78 -15.48
CA GLY A 115 77.54 26.73 -15.69
C GLY A 115 77.86 27.88 -16.65
N THR A 116 78.99 27.83 -17.36
CA THR A 116 79.38 28.86 -18.33
C THR A 116 79.89 28.25 -19.63
N LEU A 117 79.55 28.89 -20.75
CA LEU A 117 79.98 28.53 -22.09
C LEU A 117 80.92 29.60 -22.62
N ALA A 118 82.15 29.23 -22.95
CA ALA A 118 83.09 30.13 -23.61
C ALA A 118 82.73 30.21 -25.09
N LYS A 119 82.52 31.42 -25.61
CA LYS A 119 82.22 31.68 -27.01
C LYS A 119 83.23 32.65 -27.59
N ILE A 120 83.85 32.24 -28.69
CA ILE A 120 84.87 33.01 -29.39
C ILE A 120 84.34 33.32 -30.78
N SER A 121 84.40 34.58 -31.19
CA SER A 121 84.05 35.02 -32.54
C SER A 121 85.08 36.00 -33.07
N GLU A 122 85.39 35.91 -34.37
CA GLU A 122 86.30 36.86 -35.04
C GLU A 122 85.75 38.29 -34.99
N ALA A 123 86.65 39.26 -34.78
CA ALA A 123 86.32 40.67 -34.67
C ALA A 123 87.44 41.53 -35.30
N GLY A 124 87.37 41.73 -36.62
CA GLY A 124 88.35 42.54 -37.35
C GLY A 124 89.78 41.98 -37.23
N ALA A 125 90.70 42.74 -36.64
CA ALA A 125 92.08 42.32 -36.40
C ALA A 125 92.28 41.46 -35.13
N GLY A 126 91.20 41.05 -34.45
CA GLY A 126 91.25 40.27 -33.21
C GLY A 126 90.05 39.33 -33.03
N ALA A 127 89.77 38.97 -31.78
CA ALA A 127 88.64 38.11 -31.42
C ALA A 127 87.89 38.67 -30.20
N ASN A 128 86.58 38.50 -30.19
CA ASN A 128 85.75 38.70 -29.00
C ASN A 128 85.65 37.36 -28.26
N VAL A 129 85.90 37.39 -26.95
CA VAL A 129 85.67 36.26 -26.05
C VAL A 129 84.55 36.65 -25.11
N THR A 130 83.44 35.92 -25.17
CA THR A 130 82.31 36.07 -24.25
C THR A 130 82.13 34.79 -23.44
N PHE A 131 81.64 34.94 -22.21
CA PHE A 131 81.25 33.84 -21.36
C PHE A 131 79.74 33.93 -21.15
N ASP A 132 79.02 33.05 -21.84
CA ASP A 132 77.57 32.94 -21.70
C ASP A 132 77.24 32.03 -20.50
N ILE A 133 76.06 32.19 -19.91
CA ILE A 133 75.58 31.27 -18.87
C ILE A 133 74.96 30.05 -19.56
N ASP A 134 75.35 28.86 -19.10
CA ASP A 134 74.77 27.60 -19.56
C ASP A 134 73.39 27.42 -18.91
N THR A 135 72.34 27.88 -19.59
CA THR A 135 70.98 27.82 -19.05
C THR A 135 70.34 26.45 -19.27
N GLY A 136 69.48 26.06 -18.34
CA GLY A 136 68.71 24.82 -18.41
C GLY A 136 67.21 25.11 -18.44
N SER A 137 66.43 24.11 -18.83
CA SER A 137 64.98 24.21 -18.81
C SER A 137 64.36 23.40 -17.66
N LEU A 138 63.34 23.99 -17.04
CA LEU A 138 62.42 23.29 -16.15
C LEU A 138 61.21 22.85 -16.96
N THR A 139 60.92 21.56 -16.93
CA THR A 139 59.78 20.95 -17.60
C THR A 139 58.68 20.66 -16.59
N GLN A 140 57.47 21.08 -16.91
CA GLN A 140 56.31 20.81 -16.08
C GLN A 140 55.57 19.61 -16.62
N ASN A 141 55.25 18.69 -15.71
CA ASN A 141 54.48 17.52 -16.03
C ASN A 141 52.99 17.83 -15.92
N ALA A 142 52.18 17.10 -16.68
CA ALA A 142 50.73 17.27 -16.69
C ALA A 142 50.09 17.05 -15.30
N ASN A 143 50.79 16.46 -14.34
CA ASN A 143 50.33 16.22 -12.97
C ASN A 143 50.74 17.31 -11.97
N GLY A 144 51.23 18.46 -12.44
CA GLY A 144 51.64 19.57 -11.59
C GLY A 144 53.02 19.42 -10.96
N SER A 145 53.72 18.30 -11.19
CA SER A 145 55.12 18.17 -10.79
C SER A 145 56.06 18.90 -11.76
N VAL A 146 57.19 19.37 -11.25
CA VAL A 146 58.26 20.00 -12.03
C VAL A 146 59.45 19.05 -12.09
N SER A 147 60.04 18.92 -13.26
CA SER A 147 61.24 18.13 -13.53
C SER A 147 62.26 18.96 -14.30
N SER A 148 63.53 18.59 -14.25
CA SER A 148 64.53 19.10 -15.18
C SER A 148 64.67 18.13 -16.34
N ALA A 149 64.86 18.66 -17.56
CA ALA A 149 65.15 17.81 -18.71
C ALA A 149 66.53 17.16 -18.50
N ASN A 150 66.55 15.84 -18.34
CA ASN A 150 67.72 14.95 -18.47
C ASN A 150 69.04 15.52 -17.92
N SER A 151 69.19 15.58 -16.59
CA SER A 151 70.47 15.96 -15.97
C SER A 151 71.39 14.74 -15.88
N THR A 152 72.10 14.44 -16.97
CA THR A 152 73.32 13.60 -16.87
C THR A 152 74.50 14.42 -16.33
N THR A 153 74.38 15.75 -16.28
CA THR A 153 75.38 16.66 -15.72
C THR A 153 74.69 17.76 -14.90
N ASN A 154 75.09 17.88 -13.64
CA ASN A 154 74.51 18.75 -12.61
C ASN A 154 75.03 20.20 -12.77
N GLY A 155 74.83 20.82 -13.95
CA GLY A 155 75.58 22.00 -14.40
C GLY A 155 74.79 23.22 -14.89
N ASN A 156 73.53 23.08 -15.32
CA ASN A 156 72.78 24.18 -15.95
C ASN A 156 72.07 25.09 -14.93
N ILE A 157 71.99 26.38 -15.24
CA ILE A 157 71.37 27.41 -14.39
C ILE A 157 69.96 27.76 -14.93
N ALA A 158 68.95 27.80 -14.07
CA ALA A 158 67.61 28.29 -14.44
C ALA A 158 67.52 29.81 -14.27
N THR A 159 66.76 30.49 -15.13
CA THR A 159 66.52 31.94 -14.95
C THR A 159 65.42 32.20 -13.91
N VAL A 160 65.35 33.43 -13.39
CA VAL A 160 64.26 33.86 -12.48
C VAL A 160 62.89 33.62 -13.12
N GLY A 161 62.77 33.84 -14.44
CA GLY A 161 61.54 33.60 -15.20
C GLY A 161 61.17 32.11 -15.26
N ASP A 162 62.16 31.23 -15.42
CA ASP A 162 61.91 29.78 -15.44
C ASP A 162 61.43 29.27 -14.09
N VAL A 163 62.06 29.72 -13.01
CA VAL A 163 61.68 29.35 -11.64
C VAL A 163 60.29 29.87 -11.30
N ALA A 164 60.00 31.14 -11.60
CA ALA A 164 58.68 31.73 -11.34
C ALA A 164 57.56 31.00 -12.11
N LYS A 165 57.80 30.68 -13.40
CA LYS A 165 56.86 29.88 -14.20
C LYS A 165 56.66 28.49 -13.62
N ALA A 166 57.75 27.80 -13.26
CA ALA A 166 57.69 26.47 -12.68
C ALA A 166 56.88 26.44 -11.38
N ILE A 167 57.10 27.41 -10.48
CA ILE A 167 56.33 27.52 -9.23
C ILE A 167 54.85 27.76 -9.54
N ASN A 168 54.52 28.81 -10.29
CA ASN A 168 53.14 29.21 -10.56
C ASN A 168 52.34 28.18 -11.35
N GLN A 169 53.00 27.21 -11.97
CA GLN A 169 52.36 26.15 -12.73
C GLN A 169 52.47 24.77 -12.06
N SER A 170 53.25 24.67 -10.98
CA SER A 170 53.24 23.50 -10.09
C SER A 170 51.96 23.43 -9.27
N GLY A 171 51.70 22.31 -8.61
CA GLY A 171 50.51 22.18 -7.77
C GLY A 171 50.26 20.80 -7.19
N TRP A 172 49.17 20.68 -6.45
CA TRP A 172 48.63 19.41 -5.96
C TRP A 172 47.34 19.06 -6.70
N ASN A 173 46.98 17.77 -6.71
CA ASN A 173 45.87 17.27 -7.54
C ASN A 173 44.63 16.96 -6.71
N ILE A 174 43.45 17.26 -7.26
CA ILE A 174 42.14 16.89 -6.72
C ILE A 174 41.55 15.72 -7.52
N TYR A 175 41.00 14.75 -6.80
CA TYR A 175 40.36 13.55 -7.32
C TYR A 175 38.93 13.45 -6.78
N GLU A 176 38.03 12.81 -7.54
CA GLU A 176 36.63 12.63 -7.13
C GLU A 176 36.44 11.49 -6.12
N LYS A 177 37.32 10.48 -6.13
CA LYS A 177 37.21 9.30 -5.25
C LYS A 177 38.58 8.84 -4.74
N ASP A 178 39.41 8.32 -5.65
CA ASP A 178 40.71 7.74 -5.34
C ASP A 178 41.82 8.45 -6.11
N ALA A 179 43.02 8.55 -5.52
CA ALA A 179 44.19 9.22 -6.09
C ALA A 179 44.87 8.39 -7.21
N MET A 180 44.11 8.10 -8.26
CA MET A 180 44.59 7.46 -9.49
C MET A 180 44.52 8.45 -10.64
N ASP A 181 45.54 8.48 -11.50
CA ASP A 181 45.65 9.50 -12.56
C ASP A 181 44.44 9.56 -13.50
N GLY A 182 43.76 8.43 -13.74
CA GLY A 182 42.52 8.38 -14.53
C GLY A 182 41.32 9.09 -13.88
N ASN A 183 41.35 9.30 -12.56
CA ASN A 183 40.29 9.93 -11.78
C ASN A 183 40.59 11.39 -11.40
N ARG A 184 41.73 11.92 -11.88
CA ARG A 184 42.15 13.30 -11.59
C ARG A 184 41.18 14.28 -12.24
N LYS A 185 40.65 15.21 -11.44
CA LYS A 185 39.73 16.26 -11.92
C LYS A 185 40.42 17.57 -12.22
N SER A 186 41.38 17.96 -11.38
CA SER A 186 42.10 19.23 -11.54
C SER A 186 43.43 19.22 -10.79
N THR A 187 44.29 20.18 -11.14
CA THR A 187 45.52 20.52 -10.42
C THR A 187 45.34 21.92 -9.83
N VAL A 188 45.46 22.06 -8.52
CA VAL A 188 45.40 23.33 -7.80
C VAL A 188 46.79 23.95 -7.79
N LYS A 189 46.92 25.09 -8.45
CA LYS A 189 48.16 25.85 -8.60
C LYS A 189 48.28 26.95 -7.54
N PRO A 190 49.47 27.52 -7.32
CA PRO A 190 49.61 28.69 -6.47
C PRO A 190 48.65 29.81 -6.87
N SER A 191 48.02 30.43 -5.87
CA SER A 191 46.99 31.48 -6.01
C SER A 191 45.62 31.02 -6.50
N ASP A 192 45.43 29.72 -6.79
CA ASP A 192 44.08 29.20 -7.02
C ASP A 192 43.28 29.24 -5.71
N ASN A 193 42.03 29.70 -5.79
CA ASN A 193 41.10 29.69 -4.67
C ASN A 193 40.40 28.33 -4.57
N VAL A 194 40.44 27.71 -3.39
CA VAL A 194 39.68 26.48 -3.09
C VAL A 194 38.53 26.82 -2.16
N VAL A 195 37.29 26.59 -2.63
CA VAL A 195 36.07 26.82 -1.86
C VAL A 195 35.48 25.47 -1.45
N PHE A 196 35.38 25.25 -0.14
CA PHE A 196 34.65 24.12 0.41
C PHE A 196 33.18 24.54 0.55
N ALA A 197 32.36 24.17 -0.43
CA ALA A 197 30.95 24.52 -0.45
C ALA A 197 30.11 23.54 0.37
N ALA A 198 29.04 24.03 1.00
CA ALA A 198 27.99 23.21 1.58
C ALA A 198 27.10 22.61 0.48
N GLY A 199 26.80 21.32 0.57
CA GLY A 199 25.73 20.69 -0.19
C GLY A 199 24.37 20.79 0.52
N GLU A 200 23.35 20.17 -0.05
CA GLU A 200 22.01 20.14 0.54
C GLU A 200 22.01 19.55 1.95
N ASN A 201 21.36 20.24 2.91
CA ASN A 201 21.31 19.85 4.33
C ASN A 201 22.68 19.59 4.95
N THR A 202 23.69 20.34 4.53
CA THR A 202 25.00 20.34 5.18
C THR A 202 25.45 21.75 5.50
N ASN A 203 26.18 21.89 6.60
CA ASN A 203 26.93 23.09 6.93
C ASN A 203 28.43 22.78 6.83
N VAL A 204 29.18 23.70 6.26
CA VAL A 204 30.64 23.62 6.13
C VAL A 204 31.30 24.67 7.01
N SER A 205 32.31 24.26 7.77
CA SER A 205 33.14 25.15 8.58
C SER A 205 34.60 24.91 8.27
N VAL A 206 35.32 25.97 7.89
CA VAL A 206 36.76 25.93 7.62
C VAL A 206 37.45 26.75 8.70
N LYS A 207 38.28 26.10 9.52
CA LYS A 207 39.04 26.74 10.58
C LYS A 207 40.53 26.52 10.35
N ASN A 208 41.31 27.59 10.47
CA ASN A 208 42.76 27.51 10.43
C ASN A 208 43.33 27.78 11.83
N VAL A 209 44.22 26.90 12.29
CA VAL A 209 44.97 27.05 13.54
C VAL A 209 46.43 26.72 13.26
N GLY A 210 47.27 27.77 13.17
CA GLY A 210 48.66 27.62 12.77
C GLY A 210 48.78 27.02 11.37
N ASN A 211 49.47 25.88 11.26
CA ASN A 211 49.72 25.20 9.99
C ASN A 211 48.65 24.16 9.62
N VAL A 212 47.61 24.00 10.44
CA VAL A 212 46.55 23.01 10.22
C VAL A 212 45.26 23.74 9.85
N THR A 213 44.72 23.40 8.68
CA THR A 213 43.37 23.78 8.27
C THR A 213 42.45 22.58 8.47
N THR A 214 41.41 22.76 9.27
CA THR A 214 40.35 21.75 9.48
C THR A 214 39.11 22.17 8.71
N VAL A 215 38.60 21.27 7.86
CA VAL A 215 37.33 21.43 7.16
C VAL A 215 36.33 20.46 7.78
N THR A 216 35.26 20.98 8.36
CA THR A 216 34.21 20.19 8.99
C THR A 216 32.94 20.29 8.17
N TYR A 217 32.40 19.13 7.77
CA TYR A 217 31.06 19.01 7.22
C TYR A 217 30.14 18.45 8.29
N SER A 218 29.03 19.14 8.54
CA SER A 218 28.00 18.72 9.50
C SER A 218 26.64 18.66 8.82
N THR A 219 25.77 17.78 9.26
CA THR A 219 24.39 17.72 8.74
C THR A 219 23.59 18.87 9.32
N ASP A 220 22.96 19.65 8.45
CA ASP A 220 22.02 20.69 8.83
C ASP A 220 20.60 20.13 8.89
N LEU A 221 20.09 19.95 10.10
CA LEU A 221 18.71 19.55 10.35
C LEU A 221 17.80 20.73 10.68
N SER A 222 18.26 21.98 10.50
CA SER A 222 17.46 23.19 10.77
C SER A 222 16.15 23.20 9.99
N ASN A 223 16.16 22.70 8.75
CA ASN A 223 14.98 22.56 7.89
C ASN A 223 14.14 21.30 8.15
N SER A 224 14.58 20.38 9.01
CA SER A 224 13.74 19.24 9.40
C SER A 224 12.53 19.74 10.21
N PRO A 225 11.29 19.32 9.90
CA PRO A 225 10.11 19.63 10.72
C PRO A 225 10.14 18.93 12.09
N PHE A 226 11.06 17.99 12.28
CA PHE A 226 11.27 17.25 13.51
C PHE A 226 12.61 17.58 14.17
N GLU A 227 12.64 17.47 15.49
CA GLU A 227 13.85 17.52 16.29
C GLU A 227 13.90 16.34 17.28
N TYR A 228 15.13 16.00 17.68
CA TYR A 228 15.34 15.03 18.74
C TYR A 228 15.09 15.69 20.09
N ALA A 229 14.52 14.92 21.02
CA ALA A 229 14.25 15.41 22.35
C ALA A 229 14.35 14.31 23.39
N THR A 230 14.48 14.72 24.65
CA THR A 230 14.25 13.84 25.79
C THR A 230 12.76 13.49 25.88
N LYS A 231 12.43 12.46 26.65
CA LYS A 231 11.04 12.11 26.98
C LYS A 231 10.24 13.29 27.55
N ASP A 232 10.92 14.20 28.26
CA ASP A 232 10.37 15.41 28.86
C ASP A 232 10.35 16.61 27.90
N LYS A 233 10.62 16.37 26.60
CA LYS A 233 10.56 17.32 25.48
C LYS A 233 11.67 18.38 25.45
N GLU A 234 12.75 18.18 26.18
CA GLU A 234 13.95 19.03 26.05
C GLU A 234 14.70 18.68 24.77
N THR A 235 15.06 19.68 23.97
CA THR A 235 15.71 19.48 22.66
C THR A 235 17.12 18.89 22.80
N LEU A 236 17.41 17.87 22.00
CA LEU A 236 18.71 17.24 21.87
C LEU A 236 19.33 17.55 20.50
N VAL A 237 20.64 17.75 20.49
CA VAL A 237 21.44 17.95 19.28
C VAL A 237 22.21 16.66 19.00
N LYS A 238 22.07 16.12 17.78
CA LYS A 238 22.80 14.93 17.36
C LYS A 238 24.17 15.32 16.81
N VAL A 239 25.23 14.70 17.31
CA VAL A 239 26.61 14.88 16.84
C VAL A 239 27.24 13.51 16.66
N GLY A 240 27.51 13.12 15.40
CA GLY A 240 27.88 11.74 15.07
C GLY A 240 26.76 10.77 15.44
N ASP A 241 27.10 9.71 16.17
CA ASP A 241 26.15 8.69 16.64
C ASP A 241 25.52 9.02 18.01
N ASN A 242 25.94 10.12 18.64
CA ASN A 242 25.53 10.48 19.99
C ASN A 242 24.58 11.70 20.00
N TYR A 243 23.81 11.82 21.09
CA TYR A 243 22.90 12.94 21.34
C TYR A 243 23.41 13.75 22.54
N TYR A 244 23.27 15.06 22.51
CA TYR A 244 23.73 15.95 23.57
C TYR A 244 22.66 17.01 23.86
N THR A 245 22.56 17.42 25.11
CA THR A 245 21.73 18.57 25.49
C THR A 245 22.38 19.87 25.04
N LYS A 246 21.57 20.92 24.82
CA LYS A 246 22.04 22.18 24.21
C LYS A 246 23.09 22.92 25.05
N ASP A 247 23.07 22.75 26.36
CA ASP A 247 24.05 23.29 27.31
C ASP A 247 25.46 22.69 27.17
N GLN A 248 25.60 21.55 26.46
CA GLN A 248 26.88 20.90 26.20
C GLN A 248 27.65 21.54 25.03
N PHE A 249 27.09 22.59 24.41
CA PHE A 249 27.72 23.35 23.34
C PHE A 249 28.19 24.71 23.84
N ASP A 250 29.28 25.22 23.27
CA ASP A 250 29.80 26.56 23.52
C ASP A 250 29.01 27.64 22.74
N GLU A 251 29.35 28.91 22.96
CA GLU A 251 28.69 30.07 22.32
C GLU A 251 28.78 30.06 20.79
N ASN A 252 29.72 29.30 20.23
CA ASN A 252 29.92 29.14 18.79
C ASN A 252 29.24 27.87 18.25
N GLY A 253 28.50 27.13 19.09
CA GLY A 253 27.83 25.89 18.72
C GLY A 253 28.76 24.68 18.57
N LYS A 254 30.00 24.75 19.07
CA LYS A 254 30.90 23.59 19.13
C LYS A 254 30.62 22.81 20.41
N LEU A 255 30.63 21.48 20.33
CA LEU A 255 30.56 20.62 21.51
C LEU A 255 31.76 20.93 22.44
N LYS A 256 31.49 21.10 23.74
CA LYS A 256 32.53 21.35 24.75
C LYS A 256 33.45 20.14 24.88
N ASP A 257 34.72 20.36 25.24
CA ASP A 257 35.72 19.30 25.30
C ASP A 257 35.44 18.29 26.45
N ASP A 258 34.63 18.66 27.44
CA ASP A 258 34.15 17.83 28.56
C ASP A 258 32.72 17.30 28.36
N ALA A 259 32.13 17.45 27.17
CA ALA A 259 30.75 17.07 26.93
C ALA A 259 30.50 15.56 27.06
N THR A 260 29.39 15.20 27.71
CA THR A 260 28.98 13.79 27.88
C THR A 260 27.75 13.47 27.06
N PRO A 261 27.72 12.33 26.32
CA PRO A 261 26.52 11.90 25.60
C PRO A 261 25.30 11.71 26.52
N TYR A 262 24.14 12.13 26.04
CA TYR A 262 22.85 11.82 26.65
C TYR A 262 22.57 10.31 26.56
N SER A 263 22.21 9.71 27.69
CA SER A 263 22.02 8.25 27.84
C SER A 263 20.56 7.82 28.06
N GLY A 264 19.63 8.77 28.11
CA GLY A 264 18.20 8.48 28.28
C GLY A 264 17.47 8.13 26.98
N GLU A 265 16.16 7.95 27.09
CA GLU A 265 15.28 7.69 25.94
C GLU A 265 15.22 8.91 25.03
N VAL A 266 15.59 8.72 23.76
CA VAL A 266 15.51 9.76 22.72
C VAL A 266 14.20 9.59 21.97
N VAL A 267 13.40 10.66 21.94
CA VAL A 267 12.17 10.73 21.15
C VAL A 267 12.33 11.72 20.00
N ILE A 268 11.44 11.63 19.02
CA ILE A 268 11.33 12.59 17.92
C ILE A 268 10.06 13.40 18.15
N LYS A 269 10.18 14.73 18.20
CA LYS A 269 9.03 15.63 18.32
C LYS A 269 8.98 16.62 17.16
N PRO A 270 7.80 17.13 16.79
CA PRO A 270 7.72 18.26 15.88
C PRO A 270 8.37 19.49 16.52
N LYS A 271 9.05 20.31 15.71
CA LYS A 271 9.64 21.57 16.18
C LYS A 271 8.58 22.60 16.55
N ASP A 272 7.53 22.67 15.74
CA ASP A 272 6.40 23.56 15.93
C ASP A 272 5.23 22.84 16.59
N SER A 273 4.32 23.61 17.19
CA SER A 273 3.07 23.08 17.76
C SER A 273 2.09 22.56 16.70
N ASP A 274 2.35 22.85 15.42
CA ASP A 274 1.48 22.46 14.32
C ASP A 274 1.61 20.96 14.01
N PRO A 275 0.47 20.27 13.78
CA PRO A 275 0.48 18.87 13.38
C PRO A 275 1.29 18.67 12.09
N GLN A 276 2.31 17.81 12.15
CA GLN A 276 3.13 17.46 10.99
C GLN A 276 2.59 16.19 10.32
N THR A 277 2.53 16.17 8.99
CA THR A 277 2.25 14.96 8.21
C THR A 277 3.55 14.27 7.85
N VAL A 278 3.65 12.96 8.16
CA VAL A 278 4.77 12.14 7.70
C VAL A 278 4.34 11.38 6.46
N THR A 279 4.88 11.75 5.31
CA THR A 279 4.59 11.13 4.01
C THR A 279 5.69 10.14 3.61
N ASN A 280 5.43 9.33 2.58
CA ASN A 280 6.38 8.33 2.05
C ASN A 280 6.86 7.28 3.06
N ILE A 281 6.09 7.00 4.11
CA ILE A 281 6.33 5.83 4.97
C ILE A 281 5.95 4.56 4.19
N LYS A 282 6.84 3.57 4.17
CA LYS A 282 6.54 2.24 3.63
C LYS A 282 5.54 1.52 4.55
N ASN A 283 4.58 0.82 3.95
CA ASN A 283 3.62 -0.02 4.70
C ASN A 283 4.33 -0.95 5.69
N GLY A 284 3.94 -0.86 6.96
CA GLY A 284 4.47 -1.69 8.04
C GLY A 284 3.92 -3.11 8.02
N ASN A 285 4.58 -4.04 8.71
CA ASN A 285 4.02 -5.38 8.88
C ASN A 285 2.88 -5.37 9.92
N VAL A 286 1.67 -5.76 9.52
CA VAL A 286 0.49 -5.76 10.41
C VAL A 286 0.33 -7.13 11.05
N VAL A 287 1.10 -7.39 12.10
CA VAL A 287 1.07 -8.62 12.92
C VAL A 287 1.10 -8.29 14.40
N ALA A 288 0.66 -9.22 15.26
CA ALA A 288 0.67 -9.04 16.71
C ALA A 288 2.11 -8.78 17.23
N GLY A 289 2.28 -7.72 18.02
CA GLY A 289 3.58 -7.31 18.56
C GLY A 289 4.50 -6.56 17.57
N SER A 290 4.01 -6.20 16.38
CA SER A 290 4.76 -5.34 15.45
C SER A 290 5.00 -3.95 16.01
N SER A 291 6.22 -3.43 15.82
CA SER A 291 6.59 -2.04 16.12
C SER A 291 6.59 -1.15 14.86
N ASP A 292 6.18 -1.70 13.72
CA ASP A 292 6.16 -0.95 12.46
C ASP A 292 5.03 0.09 12.47
N ALA A 293 5.30 1.27 11.93
CA ALA A 293 4.26 2.25 11.66
C ALA A 293 3.32 1.74 10.55
N VAL A 294 2.02 1.88 10.75
CA VAL A 294 1.01 1.60 9.73
C VAL A 294 0.71 2.86 8.92
N THR A 295 0.55 2.72 7.61
CA THR A 295 0.23 3.86 6.73
C THR A 295 -1.28 4.06 6.60
N GLY A 296 -1.68 5.22 6.07
CA GLY A 296 -3.07 5.50 5.72
C GLY A 296 -3.66 4.47 4.75
N ASP A 297 -2.89 4.01 3.77
CA ASP A 297 -3.32 2.99 2.79
C ASP A 297 -3.65 1.66 3.45
N GLN A 298 -2.83 1.25 4.44
CA GLN A 298 -3.08 0.01 5.18
C GLN A 298 -4.38 0.10 5.97
N LEU A 299 -4.60 1.22 6.67
CA LEU A 299 -5.84 1.43 7.43
C LEU A 299 -7.06 1.56 6.51
N TYR A 300 -6.91 2.21 5.36
CA TYR A 300 -7.99 2.38 4.38
C TYR A 300 -8.53 1.03 3.88
N ASN A 301 -7.65 0.06 3.60
CA ASN A 301 -8.07 -1.24 3.08
C ASN A 301 -8.81 -2.11 4.10
N TYR A 302 -8.51 -2.00 5.40
CA TYR A 302 -9.22 -2.77 6.44
C TYR A 302 -10.64 -2.26 6.74
N VAL A 303 -10.99 -1.07 6.26
CA VAL A 303 -12.21 -0.35 6.62
C VAL A 303 -13.25 -0.31 5.48
N ASN A 304 -12.88 -0.71 4.27
CA ASN A 304 -13.77 -0.67 3.11
C ASN A 304 -14.38 -2.04 2.78
N VAL A 305 -15.69 -2.07 2.54
CA VAL A 305 -16.41 -3.23 2.01
C VAL A 305 -16.92 -2.85 0.62
N ASN A 306 -16.50 -3.57 -0.42
CA ASN A 306 -16.84 -3.29 -1.83
C ASN A 306 -16.55 -1.85 -2.28
N GLY A 307 -15.42 -1.27 -1.84
CA GLY A 307 -15.00 0.08 -2.23
C GLY A 307 -15.77 1.23 -1.56
N LYS A 308 -16.64 0.93 -0.58
CA LYS A 308 -17.29 1.93 0.26
C LYS A 308 -16.82 1.78 1.71
N PRO A 309 -16.60 2.89 2.45
CA PRO A 309 -16.30 2.82 3.87
C PRO A 309 -17.41 2.07 4.59
N ALA A 310 -17.06 0.98 5.28
CA ALA A 310 -17.99 0.27 6.16
C ALA A 310 -18.19 1.04 7.48
N THR A 311 -17.50 2.16 7.67
CA THR A 311 -17.54 2.99 8.87
C THR A 311 -18.38 4.25 8.71
N ASN A 312 -19.00 4.69 9.79
CA ASN A 312 -19.50 6.07 9.90
C ASN A 312 -18.33 7.08 10.00
N SER A 313 -18.62 8.38 10.03
CA SER A 313 -17.61 9.47 10.15
C SER A 313 -16.74 9.44 11.42
N LYS A 314 -16.91 8.43 12.30
CA LYS A 314 -16.10 8.17 13.50
C LYS A 314 -15.27 6.88 13.40
N GLY A 315 -15.16 6.26 12.22
CA GLY A 315 -14.24 5.14 11.98
C GLY A 315 -14.67 3.78 12.57
N LYS A 316 -15.95 3.58 12.90
CA LYS A 316 -16.48 2.29 13.41
C LYS A 316 -17.36 1.58 12.39
N VAL A 317 -17.07 0.30 12.12
CA VAL A 317 -17.93 -0.56 11.29
C VAL A 317 -19.18 -0.88 12.08
N ASN A 318 -20.34 -0.47 11.57
CA ASN A 318 -21.61 -0.68 12.25
C ASN A 318 -22.39 -1.80 11.57
N PHE A 319 -22.48 -2.96 12.22
CA PHE A 319 -23.41 -4.00 11.79
C PHE A 319 -24.81 -3.65 12.31
N VAL A 320 -25.77 -3.55 11.41
CA VAL A 320 -27.14 -3.10 11.72
C VAL A 320 -28.12 -4.26 11.65
N ASP A 321 -29.14 -4.21 12.52
CA ASP A 321 -30.28 -5.12 12.44
C ASP A 321 -31.03 -4.89 11.12
N GLY A 322 -31.43 -5.98 10.46
CA GLY A 322 -32.35 -5.97 9.33
C GLY A 322 -33.80 -6.09 9.80
N THR A 323 -34.75 -5.93 8.87
CA THR A 323 -36.20 -5.94 9.19
C THR A 323 -36.67 -7.19 9.95
N ASN A 324 -36.05 -8.36 9.73
CA ASN A 324 -36.35 -9.62 10.42
C ASN A 324 -35.08 -10.39 10.85
N THR A 325 -33.94 -9.71 10.88
CA THR A 325 -32.65 -10.28 11.27
C THR A 325 -31.99 -9.41 12.32
N LYS A 326 -31.49 -10.01 13.38
CA LYS A 326 -30.77 -9.34 14.45
C LYS A 326 -29.30 -9.69 14.40
N VAL A 327 -28.44 -8.70 14.42
CA VAL A 327 -27.00 -8.91 14.55
C VAL A 327 -26.63 -8.96 16.02
N SER A 328 -25.83 -9.95 16.40
CA SER A 328 -25.22 -10.02 17.73
C SER A 328 -23.72 -10.24 17.61
N VAL A 329 -22.97 -9.64 18.53
CA VAL A 329 -21.52 -9.84 18.66
C VAL A 329 -21.27 -10.44 20.04
N ASP A 330 -20.55 -11.55 20.11
CA ASP A 330 -20.17 -12.15 21.39
C ASP A 330 -18.90 -11.50 21.98
N GLU A 331 -18.53 -11.88 23.21
CA GLU A 331 -17.34 -11.36 23.90
C GLU A 331 -16.03 -11.73 23.19
N SER A 332 -16.05 -12.71 22.29
CA SER A 332 -14.91 -13.13 21.46
C SER A 332 -14.85 -12.39 20.11
N GLY A 333 -15.84 -11.54 19.81
CA GLY A 333 -15.92 -10.78 18.57
C GLY A 333 -16.57 -11.53 17.39
N ASN A 334 -17.17 -12.70 17.60
CA ASN A 334 -17.90 -13.39 16.53
C ASN A 334 -19.21 -12.67 16.23
N ILE A 335 -19.53 -12.53 14.94
CA ILE A 335 -20.75 -11.86 14.46
C ILE A 335 -21.76 -12.93 14.03
N ALA A 336 -22.96 -12.92 14.59
CA ALA A 336 -24.05 -13.80 14.22
C ALA A 336 -25.26 -13.02 13.67
N TYR A 337 -25.91 -13.59 12.66
CA TYR A 337 -27.15 -13.07 12.07
C TYR A 337 -28.32 -13.99 12.44
N ASN A 338 -29.13 -13.56 13.41
CA ASN A 338 -30.24 -14.35 13.93
C ASN A 338 -31.55 -13.94 13.25
N VAL A 339 -32.39 -14.88 12.85
CA VAL A 339 -33.72 -14.58 12.29
C VAL A 339 -34.77 -14.42 13.39
N ALA A 340 -35.68 -13.47 13.23
CA ALA A 340 -36.81 -13.29 14.12
C ALA A 340 -37.89 -14.33 13.81
N ASN A 341 -38.13 -15.24 14.74
CA ASN A 341 -39.16 -16.28 14.64
C ASN A 341 -40.42 -15.92 15.43
N THR A 342 -41.54 -16.55 15.07
CA THR A 342 -42.82 -16.50 15.77
C THR A 342 -43.50 -17.87 15.75
N THR A 343 -44.50 -18.05 16.60
CA THR A 343 -45.36 -19.24 16.64
C THR A 343 -46.74 -18.92 16.07
N LEU A 344 -47.37 -19.88 15.41
CA LEU A 344 -48.77 -19.76 15.00
C LEU A 344 -49.68 -20.18 16.15
N SER A 345 -50.78 -19.44 16.36
CA SER A 345 -51.77 -19.79 17.38
C SER A 345 -52.99 -20.45 16.75
N VAL A 346 -53.59 -21.38 17.49
CA VAL A 346 -54.81 -22.07 17.10
C VAL A 346 -55.85 -21.87 18.19
N THR A 347 -56.98 -21.28 17.82
CA THR A 347 -58.09 -21.02 18.75
C THR A 347 -59.33 -21.69 18.20
N GLY A 348 -59.93 -22.58 19.00
CA GLY A 348 -61.15 -23.31 18.61
C GLY A 348 -60.99 -24.10 17.30
N GLY A 349 -59.84 -24.74 17.09
CA GLY A 349 -59.57 -25.53 15.88
C GLY A 349 -59.13 -24.72 14.65
N LYS A 350 -59.24 -23.39 14.67
CA LYS A 350 -58.85 -22.53 13.54
C LYS A 350 -57.47 -21.91 13.76
N LEU A 351 -56.61 -21.95 12.75
CA LEU A 351 -55.37 -21.16 12.73
C LEU A 351 -55.72 -19.68 12.69
N ALA A 352 -55.22 -18.94 13.68
CA ALA A 352 -55.39 -17.50 13.74
C ALA A 352 -54.44 -16.80 12.76
N ASN A 353 -54.88 -15.66 12.20
CA ASN A 353 -53.96 -14.78 11.50
C ASN A 353 -52.91 -14.25 12.47
N PRO A 354 -51.62 -14.25 12.11
CA PRO A 354 -50.58 -13.61 12.91
C PRO A 354 -50.90 -12.13 13.16
N SER A 355 -50.38 -11.60 14.28
CA SER A 355 -50.46 -10.16 14.55
C SER A 355 -49.73 -9.37 13.45
N ALA A 356 -50.05 -8.08 13.30
CA ALA A 356 -49.34 -7.22 12.35
C ALA A 356 -47.82 -7.15 12.64
N ALA A 357 -47.40 -7.34 13.90
CA ALA A 357 -46.00 -7.37 14.31
C ALA A 357 -45.31 -8.71 13.99
N ASP A 358 -46.07 -9.79 13.80
CA ASP A 358 -45.54 -11.14 13.58
C ASP A 358 -45.73 -11.64 12.15
N SER A 359 -46.53 -10.94 11.34
CA SER A 359 -46.88 -11.35 9.97
C SER A 359 -45.68 -11.49 9.03
N ALA A 360 -44.58 -10.79 9.32
CA ALA A 360 -43.32 -10.86 8.56
C ALA A 360 -42.25 -11.75 9.21
N LYS A 361 -42.52 -12.32 10.40
CA LYS A 361 -41.58 -13.21 11.11
C LYS A 361 -41.64 -14.62 10.53
N PHE A 362 -40.57 -15.37 10.74
CA PHE A 362 -40.47 -16.76 10.30
C PHE A 362 -41.12 -17.72 11.30
N VAL A 363 -41.59 -18.87 10.84
CA VAL A 363 -42.03 -19.98 11.70
C VAL A 363 -41.08 -21.14 11.51
N THR A 364 -40.74 -21.87 12.58
CA THR A 364 -39.94 -23.08 12.41
C THR A 364 -40.79 -24.23 11.89
N ALA A 365 -40.14 -25.26 11.33
CA ALA A 365 -40.84 -26.49 10.94
C ALA A 365 -41.59 -27.13 12.12
N GLY A 366 -41.02 -27.04 13.34
CA GLY A 366 -41.66 -27.54 14.57
C GLY A 366 -42.91 -26.76 14.94
N ASP A 367 -42.87 -25.43 14.83
CA ASP A 367 -44.02 -24.56 15.13
C ASP A 367 -45.19 -24.82 14.15
N LEU A 368 -44.87 -24.97 12.87
CA LEU A 368 -45.86 -25.25 11.83
C LEU A 368 -46.57 -26.60 12.07
N VAL A 369 -45.81 -27.66 12.33
CA VAL A 369 -46.35 -28.99 12.64
C VAL A 369 -47.23 -28.94 13.89
N THR A 370 -46.79 -28.21 14.92
CA THR A 370 -47.56 -28.05 16.17
C THR A 370 -48.90 -27.37 15.91
N ALA A 371 -48.91 -26.26 15.17
CA ALA A 371 -50.14 -25.55 14.85
C ALA A 371 -51.10 -26.38 13.99
N ILE A 372 -50.60 -27.08 12.96
CA ILE A 372 -51.44 -27.95 12.13
C ILE A 372 -52.09 -29.04 12.99
N ASN A 373 -51.32 -29.73 13.84
CA ASN A 373 -51.82 -30.81 14.69
C ASN A 373 -52.80 -30.34 15.78
N GLN A 374 -52.83 -29.05 16.11
CA GLN A 374 -53.80 -28.46 17.03
C GLN A 374 -55.07 -27.94 16.34
N SER A 375 -55.01 -27.73 15.02
CA SER A 375 -56.15 -27.31 14.20
C SER A 375 -57.18 -28.43 14.04
N GLY A 376 -58.32 -28.12 13.43
CA GLY A 376 -59.37 -29.10 13.17
C GLY A 376 -60.71 -28.45 12.83
N TRP A 377 -61.74 -29.28 12.83
CA TRP A 377 -63.14 -28.86 12.68
C TRP A 377 -63.98 -29.45 13.80
N TRP A 378 -65.06 -28.75 14.18
CA TRP A 378 -65.93 -29.19 15.25
C TRP A 378 -67.03 -30.11 14.74
N LEU A 379 -67.21 -31.25 15.41
CA LEU A 379 -68.34 -32.16 15.24
C LEU A 379 -69.33 -31.92 16.38
N THR A 380 -70.61 -31.79 16.04
CA THR A 380 -71.72 -31.80 17.00
C THR A 380 -72.91 -32.52 16.38
N THR A 381 -73.78 -33.07 17.22
CA THR A 381 -75.04 -33.71 16.79
C THR A 381 -76.21 -33.01 17.44
N GLU A 382 -77.18 -32.57 16.65
CA GLU A 382 -78.33 -31.81 17.14
C GLU A 382 -79.65 -32.49 16.75
N SER A 383 -80.65 -32.43 17.64
CA SER A 383 -81.97 -33.01 17.39
C SER A 383 -82.79 -32.11 16.49
N GLY A 384 -83.09 -32.59 15.28
CA GLY A 384 -84.15 -32.04 14.42
C GLY A 384 -85.50 -32.73 14.68
N LYS A 385 -86.06 -33.38 13.66
CA LYS A 385 -87.24 -34.27 13.82
C LYS A 385 -86.89 -35.68 14.34
N GLY A 386 -85.60 -35.98 14.46
CA GLY A 386 -85.09 -37.24 15.00
C GLY A 386 -84.52 -37.05 16.41
N THR A 387 -83.86 -38.08 16.92
CA THR A 387 -83.20 -38.06 18.25
C THR A 387 -81.69 -37.87 18.08
N ALA A 388 -81.10 -36.88 18.76
CA ALA A 388 -79.67 -36.79 18.97
C ALA A 388 -79.35 -37.07 20.45
N ASN A 389 -78.37 -37.95 20.68
CA ASN A 389 -77.85 -38.27 22.00
C ASN A 389 -76.39 -37.79 22.07
N ASN A 390 -75.95 -37.28 23.23
CA ASN A 390 -74.57 -36.80 23.47
C ASN A 390 -74.12 -35.65 22.55
N SER A 391 -74.88 -34.56 22.52
CA SER A 391 -74.67 -33.35 21.70
C SER A 391 -73.51 -32.43 22.12
N SER A 392 -72.41 -32.97 22.67
CA SER A 392 -71.23 -32.15 23.01
C SER A 392 -70.38 -31.87 21.77
N GLU A 393 -69.86 -30.65 21.65
CA GLU A 393 -68.90 -30.30 20.60
C GLU A 393 -67.57 -31.04 20.80
N GLU A 394 -67.08 -31.70 19.75
CA GLU A 394 -65.78 -32.37 19.74
C GLU A 394 -64.91 -31.84 18.59
N LEU A 395 -63.69 -31.40 18.90
CA LEU A 395 -62.75 -30.94 17.90
C LEU A 395 -62.05 -32.14 17.24
N ILE A 396 -62.35 -32.36 15.97
CA ILE A 396 -61.72 -33.38 15.15
C ILE A 396 -60.44 -32.80 14.54
N LYS A 397 -59.30 -33.22 15.09
CA LYS A 397 -57.96 -32.79 14.65
C LYS A 397 -57.50 -33.57 13.41
N PRO A 398 -56.56 -33.03 12.61
CA PRO A 398 -55.94 -33.77 11.50
C PRO A 398 -55.46 -35.17 11.91
N GLY A 399 -55.77 -36.16 11.09
CA GLY A 399 -55.42 -37.57 11.32
C GLY A 399 -56.42 -38.36 12.17
N TYR A 400 -57.42 -37.70 12.79
CA TYR A 400 -58.45 -38.40 13.56
C TYR A 400 -59.46 -39.07 12.62
N LYS A 401 -59.91 -40.28 12.98
CA LYS A 401 -60.93 -41.03 12.23
C LYS A 401 -62.31 -40.78 12.83
N VAL A 402 -63.28 -40.36 12.02
CA VAL A 402 -64.69 -40.27 12.40
C VAL A 402 -65.44 -41.46 11.82
N LYS A 403 -66.24 -42.16 12.64
CA LYS A 403 -67.06 -43.30 12.21
C LYS A 403 -68.54 -42.94 12.29
N PHE A 404 -69.23 -43.05 11.17
CA PHE A 404 -70.69 -42.97 11.11
C PHE A 404 -71.26 -44.38 11.27
N ILE A 405 -72.16 -44.56 12.24
CA ILE A 405 -72.77 -45.86 12.57
C ILE A 405 -74.23 -45.79 12.12
N ALA A 406 -74.63 -46.70 11.23
CA ALA A 406 -76.01 -46.82 10.78
C ALA A 406 -76.87 -47.48 11.87
N GLY A 407 -77.89 -46.75 12.35
CA GLY A 407 -78.90 -47.30 13.25
C GLY A 407 -79.95 -48.15 12.53
N GLU A 408 -80.98 -48.59 13.25
CA GLU A 408 -82.09 -49.34 12.65
C GLU A 408 -82.79 -48.51 11.56
N ASN A 409 -83.08 -49.15 10.43
CA ASN A 409 -83.73 -48.55 9.25
C ASN A 409 -82.98 -47.38 8.61
N VAL A 410 -81.68 -47.20 8.92
CA VAL A 410 -80.78 -46.24 8.25
C VAL A 410 -79.72 -47.01 7.46
N ILE A 411 -79.40 -46.54 6.26
CA ILE A 411 -78.28 -47.00 5.43
C ILE A 411 -77.30 -45.83 5.31
N ILE A 412 -76.01 -46.10 5.57
CA ILE A 412 -74.93 -45.12 5.39
C ILE A 412 -73.94 -45.71 4.39
N ASP A 413 -73.82 -45.08 3.23
CA ASP A 413 -72.89 -45.44 2.17
C ASP A 413 -71.79 -44.38 2.03
N GLN A 414 -70.53 -44.80 2.12
CA GLN A 414 -69.38 -43.93 1.90
C GLN A 414 -68.75 -44.25 0.54
N ASN A 415 -68.62 -43.22 -0.31
CA ASN A 415 -67.85 -43.29 -1.56
C ASN A 415 -66.81 -42.18 -1.58
N GLY A 416 -65.58 -42.49 -1.16
CA GLY A 416 -64.53 -41.50 -0.99
C GLY A 416 -64.88 -40.49 0.11
N ASN A 417 -65.04 -39.21 -0.27
CA ASN A 417 -65.37 -38.11 0.64
C ASN A 417 -66.89 -37.90 0.80
N ASP A 418 -67.70 -38.52 -0.04
CA ASP A 418 -69.15 -38.37 -0.02
C ASP A 418 -69.77 -39.44 0.87
N ILE A 419 -70.69 -39.01 1.74
CA ILE A 419 -71.47 -39.88 2.63
C ILE A 419 -72.94 -39.71 2.28
N THR A 420 -73.58 -40.79 1.86
CA THR A 420 -75.02 -40.82 1.57
C THR A 420 -75.74 -41.52 2.72
N ILE A 421 -76.76 -40.86 3.28
CA ILE A 421 -77.61 -41.42 4.35
C ILE A 421 -79.03 -41.56 3.81
N SER A 422 -79.60 -42.77 3.90
CA SER A 422 -80.95 -43.09 3.42
C SER A 422 -81.73 -43.97 4.41
N THR A 423 -83.05 -44.08 4.24
CA THR A 423 -83.91 -44.95 5.08
C THR A 423 -84.29 -46.25 4.36
N LYS A 424 -84.50 -47.32 5.13
CA LYS A 424 -85.01 -48.61 4.63
C LYS A 424 -86.52 -48.52 4.37
N ALA A 425 -87.02 -49.09 3.26
CA ALA A 425 -88.45 -49.07 2.90
C ALA A 425 -89.34 -49.82 3.93
N GLY A 426 -90.57 -49.31 4.20
CA GLY A 426 -91.46 -49.74 5.29
C GLY A 426 -92.30 -51.01 5.03
N LEU A 427 -92.75 -51.66 6.12
CA LEU A 427 -93.67 -52.81 6.16
C LEU A 427 -95.09 -52.32 6.54
N ASP A 428 -96.11 -52.60 5.73
CA ASP A 428 -97.53 -52.24 5.95
C ASP A 428 -98.26 -53.22 6.91
N GLY A 429 -99.23 -52.76 7.72
CA GLY A 429 -100.03 -53.58 8.68
C GLY A 429 -101.51 -53.81 8.28
N GLU A 430 -102.15 -54.92 8.74
CA GLU A 430 -103.44 -55.49 8.27
C GLU A 430 -104.78 -54.85 8.77
N ASN A 431 -105.88 -55.02 8.00
CA ASN A 431 -107.26 -54.47 8.14
C ASN A 431 -108.23 -55.18 9.15
N GLY A 432 -109.22 -54.47 9.72
CA GLY A 432 -110.35 -55.00 10.54
C GLY A 432 -111.73 -55.16 9.81
N LYS A 433 -112.66 -55.98 10.34
CA LYS A 433 -113.94 -56.47 9.73
C LYS A 433 -115.23 -55.67 10.09
N ASP A 434 -116.26 -55.72 9.24
CA ASP A 434 -117.55 -54.96 9.26
C ASP A 434 -118.60 -55.35 10.36
N GLY A 435 -119.52 -54.43 10.75
CA GLY A 435 -120.48 -54.54 11.89
C GLY A 435 -121.94 -54.99 11.62
N VAL A 436 -122.70 -55.31 12.69
CA VAL A 436 -124.10 -55.86 12.73
C VAL A 436 -125.19 -54.77 12.56
N THR A 437 -126.31 -55.06 11.88
CA THR A 437 -127.40 -54.10 11.52
C THR A 437 -128.82 -54.68 11.78
N ILE A 438 -129.91 -53.91 11.60
CA ILE A 438 -131.31 -54.38 11.80
C ILE A 438 -131.80 -55.18 10.58
N LYS A 439 -132.37 -56.37 10.82
CA LYS A 439 -132.89 -57.30 9.81
C LYS A 439 -134.38 -57.09 9.49
N SER A 440 -135.25 -56.89 10.48
CA SER A 440 -136.69 -56.67 10.23
C SER A 440 -137.41 -56.03 11.42
N ILE A 441 -138.52 -55.33 11.14
CA ILE A 441 -139.45 -54.82 12.16
C ILE A 441 -140.87 -55.24 11.77
N VAL A 442 -141.60 -55.91 12.68
CA VAL A 442 -142.95 -56.45 12.44
C VAL A 442 -143.87 -56.11 13.61
N THR A 443 -145.02 -55.49 13.33
CA THR A 443 -146.07 -55.23 14.32
C THR A 443 -147.18 -56.28 14.21
N ASP A 444 -147.57 -56.89 15.32
CA ASP A 444 -148.61 -57.90 15.36
C ASP A 444 -150.03 -57.31 15.47
N LYS A 445 -151.04 -58.18 15.41
CA LYS A 445 -152.46 -57.81 15.44
C LYS A 445 -152.90 -57.21 16.80
N ASN A 446 -152.07 -57.36 17.83
CA ASN A 446 -152.30 -56.84 19.17
C ASN A 446 -151.62 -55.47 19.38
N GLY A 447 -150.85 -55.01 18.39
CA GLY A 447 -150.17 -53.72 18.38
C GLY A 447 -148.75 -53.76 18.93
N ASN A 448 -148.19 -54.94 19.21
CA ASN A 448 -146.82 -55.09 19.70
C ASN A 448 -145.84 -55.14 18.52
N THR A 449 -144.70 -54.45 18.61
CA THR A 449 -143.70 -54.36 17.51
C THR A 449 -142.43 -55.10 17.86
N THR A 450 -142.07 -56.11 17.07
CA THR A 450 -140.83 -56.90 17.18
C THR A 450 -139.77 -56.37 16.21
N ILE A 451 -138.58 -56.03 16.69
CA ILE A 451 -137.38 -55.65 15.91
C ILE A 451 -136.38 -56.81 15.97
N THR A 452 -135.86 -57.29 14.84
CA THR A 452 -134.85 -58.38 14.72
C THR A 452 -133.57 -57.86 14.07
N PHE A 453 -132.39 -58.20 14.58
CA PHE A 453 -131.06 -57.81 14.07
C PHE A 453 -130.41 -58.88 13.16
N THR A 454 -129.35 -58.53 12.40
CA THR A 454 -128.69 -59.45 11.44
C THR A 454 -127.92 -60.59 12.11
N ASP A 455 -127.67 -60.50 13.42
CA ASP A 455 -127.14 -61.58 14.26
C ASP A 455 -128.22 -62.53 14.80
N GLY A 456 -129.50 -62.22 14.58
CA GLY A 456 -130.65 -63.06 14.95
C GLY A 456 -131.34 -62.69 16.27
N GLN A 457 -130.84 -61.72 17.04
CA GLN A 457 -131.53 -61.26 18.26
C GLN A 457 -132.78 -60.43 17.93
N SER A 458 -133.81 -60.48 18.77
CA SER A 458 -135.05 -59.72 18.60
C SER A 458 -135.57 -59.08 19.90
N PHE A 459 -136.18 -57.90 19.80
CA PHE A 459 -136.77 -57.13 20.91
C PHE A 459 -138.21 -56.77 20.60
N VAL A 460 -139.13 -56.90 21.56
CA VAL A 460 -140.57 -56.61 21.38
C VAL A 460 -141.00 -55.41 22.22
N VAL A 461 -141.61 -54.42 21.59
CA VAL A 461 -142.24 -53.25 22.22
C VAL A 461 -143.73 -53.51 22.34
N GLU A 462 -144.27 -53.59 23.56
CA GLU A 462 -145.70 -53.81 23.80
C GLU A 462 -146.52 -52.51 23.81
N LYS A 463 -147.79 -52.57 23.40
CA LYS A 463 -148.71 -51.41 23.33
C LYS A 463 -149.17 -50.96 24.73
N GLY A 464 -149.00 -49.66 25.04
CA GLY A 464 -149.46 -49.04 26.30
C GLY A 464 -150.99 -49.01 26.51
N ALA A 465 -151.41 -48.97 27.78
CA ALA A 465 -152.81 -49.08 28.23
C ALA A 465 -153.74 -47.94 27.75
N GLN A 466 -155.01 -48.28 27.50
CA GLN A 466 -156.09 -47.38 27.06
C GLN A 466 -156.56 -46.45 28.20
N GLY A 467 -156.75 -45.15 27.92
CA GLY A 467 -157.30 -44.16 28.86
C GLY A 467 -158.78 -44.37 29.19
N GLU A 468 -159.23 -43.86 30.35
CA GLU A 468 -160.54 -44.09 30.96
C GLU A 468 -161.76 -43.71 30.08
N LYS A 469 -162.86 -44.43 30.30
CA LYS A 469 -164.17 -44.33 29.65
C LYS A 469 -164.95 -43.10 30.14
N GLY A 470 -165.45 -42.27 29.21
CA GLY A 470 -166.44 -41.21 29.50
C GLY A 470 -167.88 -41.74 29.66
N ASP A 471 -168.66 -41.06 30.49
CA ASP A 471 -170.00 -41.45 30.99
C ASP A 471 -171.11 -41.68 29.94
N THR A 472 -172.10 -42.48 30.35
CA THR A 472 -173.31 -42.89 29.63
C THR A 472 -174.30 -41.73 29.37
N GLY A 473 -174.79 -41.59 28.13
CA GLY A 473 -176.01 -40.84 27.81
C GLY A 473 -177.28 -41.65 28.05
N ALA A 474 -178.33 -41.01 28.58
CA ALA A 474 -179.63 -41.63 28.83
C ALA A 474 -180.36 -42.04 27.52
N ALA A 475 -181.02 -43.19 27.56
CA ALA A 475 -181.76 -43.79 26.45
C ALA A 475 -183.10 -43.06 26.16
N GLY A 476 -183.37 -42.80 24.87
CA GLY A 476 -184.71 -42.53 24.34
C GLY A 476 -185.29 -43.79 23.68
N ALA A 477 -186.56 -44.08 23.91
CA ALA A 477 -187.22 -45.31 23.51
C ALA A 477 -187.49 -45.45 21.99
N LYS A 478 -187.27 -46.68 21.53
CA LYS A 478 -187.76 -47.43 20.35
C LYS A 478 -188.84 -46.80 19.44
N GLY A 479 -188.71 -47.07 18.14
CA GLY A 479 -189.84 -47.07 17.20
C GLY A 479 -189.50 -47.30 15.71
N ASP A 480 -189.13 -48.54 15.38
CA ASP A 480 -189.33 -49.33 14.14
C ASP A 480 -189.59 -48.67 12.74
N THR A 481 -188.82 -49.19 11.77
CA THR A 481 -189.18 -49.49 10.35
C THR A 481 -189.17 -48.39 9.28
N GLY A 482 -188.28 -48.56 8.28
CA GLY A 482 -188.65 -48.48 6.85
C GLY A 482 -187.88 -47.50 5.93
N ALA A 483 -187.31 -48.09 4.85
CA ALA A 483 -187.00 -47.54 3.51
C ALA A 483 -185.78 -46.61 3.28
N THR A 484 -184.82 -47.17 2.51
CA THR A 484 -184.20 -46.64 1.27
C THR A 484 -184.23 -45.13 0.99
N GLY A 485 -183.06 -44.54 0.73
CA GLY A 485 -182.98 -43.35 -0.14
C GLY A 485 -181.70 -42.51 -0.12
N ALA A 486 -180.97 -42.58 -1.24
CA ALA A 486 -180.17 -41.53 -1.89
C ALA A 486 -178.84 -41.01 -1.28
N LYS A 487 -177.83 -41.12 -2.14
CA LYS A 487 -176.61 -40.30 -2.26
C LYS A 487 -176.82 -38.81 -1.95
N GLY A 488 -175.81 -38.20 -1.32
CA GLY A 488 -175.62 -36.76 -1.28
C GLY A 488 -174.15 -36.43 -1.02
N ASP A 489 -173.49 -35.76 -1.95
CA ASP A 489 -172.15 -35.22 -1.79
C ASP A 489 -172.17 -33.90 -0.99
N THR A 490 -171.01 -33.64 -0.39
CA THR A 490 -170.41 -32.33 -0.06
C THR A 490 -170.89 -31.59 1.19
N GLY A 491 -169.91 -31.19 2.03
CA GLY A 491 -170.05 -30.06 2.93
C GLY A 491 -169.14 -30.04 4.16
N ALA A 492 -167.89 -29.62 3.95
CA ALA A 492 -166.99 -28.80 4.80
C ALA A 492 -167.00 -28.81 6.36
N THR A 493 -165.75 -28.76 6.86
CA THR A 493 -165.23 -28.05 8.06
C THR A 493 -165.29 -28.69 9.45
N GLY A 494 -164.12 -28.66 10.11
CA GLY A 494 -163.98 -28.45 11.55
C GLY A 494 -162.55 -27.96 11.83
N ALA A 495 -162.40 -26.83 12.54
CA ALA A 495 -161.11 -26.21 12.82
C ALA A 495 -160.20 -27.04 13.74
N LYS A 496 -158.90 -26.84 13.57
CA LYS A 496 -157.76 -27.47 14.25
C LYS A 496 -157.83 -27.31 15.78
N GLY A 497 -157.67 -28.43 16.50
CA GLY A 497 -157.46 -28.46 17.95
C GLY A 497 -156.00 -28.23 18.34
N ASP A 498 -155.79 -27.75 19.57
CA ASP A 498 -154.50 -27.34 20.13
C ASP A 498 -153.46 -28.48 20.17
N THR A 499 -152.21 -28.09 19.92
CA THR A 499 -151.01 -28.93 19.97
C THR A 499 -150.82 -29.53 21.37
N GLY A 500 -150.69 -30.86 21.45
CA GLY A 500 -150.33 -31.56 22.68
C GLY A 500 -148.90 -31.23 23.13
N ALA A 501 -148.68 -31.21 24.45
CA ALA A 501 -147.37 -30.99 25.05
C ALA A 501 -146.34 -32.02 24.54
N ASP A 502 -145.15 -31.54 24.16
CA ASP A 502 -144.03 -32.37 23.72
C ASP A 502 -143.67 -33.43 24.79
N GLY A 503 -143.52 -34.68 24.35
CA GLY A 503 -143.09 -35.78 25.20
C GLY A 503 -141.70 -35.53 25.77
N LYS A 504 -141.55 -35.60 27.09
CA LYS A 504 -140.23 -35.58 27.74
C LYS A 504 -139.40 -36.76 27.24
N SER A 505 -138.23 -36.48 26.65
CA SER A 505 -137.25 -37.50 26.27
C SER A 505 -136.71 -38.20 27.52
N ILE A 506 -136.72 -39.53 27.50
CA ILE A 506 -136.11 -40.38 28.52
C ILE A 506 -134.62 -40.53 28.18
N THR A 507 -133.74 -40.22 29.14
CA THR A 507 -132.28 -40.35 29.00
C THR A 507 -131.74 -41.41 29.95
N ILE A 508 -130.62 -42.03 29.59
CA ILE A 508 -129.93 -42.97 30.47
C ILE A 508 -129.27 -42.17 31.59
N THR A 509 -129.61 -42.49 32.84
CA THR A 509 -129.08 -41.84 34.04
C THR A 509 -127.95 -42.62 34.68
N LYS A 510 -127.90 -43.93 34.46
CA LYS A 510 -126.86 -44.80 35.01
C LYS A 510 -126.70 -46.04 34.14
N GLU A 511 -125.46 -46.41 33.88
CA GLU A 511 -125.11 -47.75 33.38
C GLU A 511 -124.12 -48.36 34.35
N GLU A 512 -124.45 -49.53 34.86
CA GLU A 512 -123.55 -50.29 35.72
C GLU A 512 -123.62 -51.78 35.41
N LYS A 513 -122.62 -52.51 35.90
CA LYS A 513 -122.61 -53.97 35.85
C LYS A 513 -123.22 -54.50 37.15
N ASP A 514 -124.22 -55.37 37.04
CA ASP A 514 -124.70 -56.12 38.20
C ASP A 514 -123.69 -57.22 38.61
N THR A 515 -123.97 -57.91 39.71
CA THR A 515 -123.08 -58.97 40.23
C THR A 515 -122.92 -60.17 39.30
N ASP A 516 -123.78 -60.31 38.28
CA ASP A 516 -123.73 -61.37 37.27
C ASP A 516 -123.05 -60.89 35.97
N GLY A 517 -122.58 -59.63 35.92
CA GLY A 517 -121.87 -59.04 34.79
C GLY A 517 -122.76 -58.49 33.68
N ASN A 518 -124.08 -58.42 33.88
CA ASN A 518 -125.01 -57.82 32.93
C ASN A 518 -124.94 -56.30 33.03
N THR A 519 -125.11 -55.60 31.90
CA THR A 519 -125.27 -54.14 31.93
C THR A 519 -126.71 -53.81 32.33
N VAL A 520 -126.90 -53.22 33.49
CA VAL A 520 -128.18 -52.67 33.95
C VAL A 520 -128.20 -51.18 33.62
N VAL A 521 -129.25 -50.74 32.91
CA VAL A 521 -129.35 -49.38 32.37
C VAL A 521 -130.55 -48.69 33.02
N THR A 522 -130.29 -47.78 33.94
CA THR A 522 -131.35 -46.99 34.59
C THR A 522 -131.72 -45.78 33.76
N PHE A 523 -132.97 -45.67 33.37
CA PHE A 523 -133.53 -44.55 32.62
C PHE A 523 -134.04 -43.43 33.53
N SER A 524 -134.18 -42.22 33.00
CA SER A 524 -134.57 -41.00 33.74
C SER A 524 -135.99 -41.03 34.31
N ASP A 525 -136.79 -42.05 34.03
CA ASP A 525 -138.09 -42.31 34.64
C ASP A 525 -138.04 -43.32 35.81
N GLY A 526 -136.84 -43.84 36.13
CA GLY A 526 -136.59 -44.78 37.22
C GLY A 526 -136.70 -46.26 36.84
N SER A 527 -136.97 -46.60 35.57
CA SER A 527 -136.89 -47.98 35.08
C SER A 527 -135.43 -48.44 34.90
N THR A 528 -135.15 -49.73 35.04
CA THR A 528 -133.80 -50.37 34.98
C THR A 528 -133.75 -51.57 34.07
#